data_AF-A0A928SFU9-F1
#
_entry.id   AF-A0A928SFU9-F1
#
_cell.length_a   1.000
_cell.length_b   1.000
_cell.length_c   1.000
_cell.angle_alpha   90.00
_cell.angle_beta   90.00
_cell.angle_gamma   90.00
#
_symmetry.space_group_name_H-M   'P 1'
#
loop_
_entity.id
_entity.type
_entity.pdbx_description
1 polymer ?
#
loop_
_entity_poly.entity_id
_entity_poly.type
_entity_poly.pdbx_seq_one_letter_code
_entity_poly.pdbx_strand_id
1 'polypeptide(L)'
;MSKTFSLLFGGVIAIILLGLYTFTMIYMISVARCVSAGDCRAEEIPAGVIYVHTTVAGLVSALVVAELAITRPGEAPGAKTLASDLSEASQRITAYISGGYVLVWIISGLTALVAGSMLYPDAVKTLSDAGTTWLGIAVAAAYSYFGIRP
;
A
#
# COMPACT_ATOMS: atom_id res chain seq x y z
N MET A 1 17.86 -15.65 17.72
CA MET A 1 17.33 -15.61 16.34
C MET A 1 18.26 -14.72 15.52
N SER A 2 18.76 -15.16 14.36
CA SER A 2 19.70 -14.36 13.58
C SER A 2 18.99 -13.13 13.00
N LYS A 3 19.64 -11.96 13.01
CA LYS A 3 19.10 -10.70 12.44
C LYS A 3 18.63 -10.88 10.98
N THR A 4 19.31 -11.75 10.24
CA THR A 4 19.01 -12.12 8.85
C THR A 4 17.66 -12.81 8.69
N PHE A 5 17.26 -13.68 9.63
CA PHE A 5 15.98 -14.38 9.58
C PHE A 5 14.80 -13.41 9.75
N SER A 6 14.87 -12.51 10.73
CA SER A 6 13.82 -11.52 10.97
C SER A 6 13.63 -10.57 9.79
N LEU A 7 14.73 -10.21 9.11
CA LEU A 7 14.72 -9.35 7.92
C LEU A 7 14.08 -10.02 6.70
N LEU A 8 14.48 -11.27 6.41
CA LEU A 8 13.88 -12.04 5.31
C LEU A 8 12.40 -12.29 5.57
N PHE A 9 12.05 -12.65 6.80
CA PHE A 9 10.67 -12.91 7.19
C PHE A 9 9.80 -11.65 7.04
N GLY A 10 10.25 -10.51 7.57
CA GLY A 10 9.54 -9.24 7.45
C GLY A 10 9.38 -8.77 6.00
N GLY A 11 10.44 -8.87 5.20
CA GLY A 11 10.41 -8.49 3.78
C GLY A 11 9.47 -9.37 2.95
N VAL A 12 9.53 -10.70 3.12
CA VAL A 12 8.65 -11.63 2.42
C VAL A 12 7.18 -11.38 2.79
N ILE A 13 6.88 -11.19 4.08
CA ILE A 13 5.52 -10.87 4.52
C ILE A 13 5.05 -9.55 3.90
N ALA A 14 5.89 -8.52 3.89
CA ALA A 14 5.51 -7.24 3.29
C ALA A 14 5.09 -7.42 1.83
N ILE A 15 5.87 -8.15 1.02
CA ILE A 15 5.56 -8.42 -0.39
C ILE A 15 4.24 -9.19 -0.53
N ILE A 16 4.01 -10.22 0.29
CA ILE A 16 2.76 -10.99 0.28
C ILE A 16 1.57 -10.09 0.60
N LEU A 17 1.68 -9.24 1.63
CA LEU A 17 0.63 -8.30 2.02
C LEU A 17 0.33 -7.30 0.91
N LEU A 18 1.36 -6.75 0.25
CA LEU A 18 1.18 -5.82 -0.86
C LEU A 18 0.51 -6.50 -2.07
N GLY A 19 0.87 -7.76 -2.35
CA GLY A 19 0.20 -8.57 -3.36
C GLY A 19 -1.28 -8.78 -3.05
N LEU A 20 -1.60 -9.13 -1.80
CA LEU A 20 -2.99 -9.33 -1.36
C LEU A 20 -3.80 -8.03 -1.36
N TYR A 21 -3.19 -6.91 -0.96
CA TYR A 21 -3.78 -5.58 -1.06
C TYR A 21 -4.15 -5.24 -2.51
N THR A 22 -3.19 -5.39 -3.42
CA THR A 22 -3.38 -5.07 -4.84
C THR A 22 -4.40 -6.01 -5.49
N PHE A 23 -4.35 -7.31 -5.19
CA PHE A 23 -5.29 -8.30 -5.71
C PHE A 23 -6.74 -8.01 -5.29
N THR A 24 -6.98 -7.84 -3.99
CA THR A 24 -8.33 -7.55 -3.46
C THR A 24 -8.89 -6.25 -4.03
N MET A 25 -8.02 -5.25 -4.24
CA MET A 25 -8.40 -3.98 -4.84
C MET A 25 -8.79 -4.13 -6.32
N ILE A 26 -8.00 -4.84 -7.13
CA ILE A 26 -8.33 -5.12 -8.54
C ILE A 26 -9.66 -5.87 -8.64
N TYR A 27 -9.89 -6.83 -7.75
CA TYR A 27 -11.15 -7.56 -7.68
C TYR A 27 -12.33 -6.61 -7.40
N MET A 28 -12.24 -5.74 -6.40
CA MET A 28 -13.31 -4.75 -6.12
C MET A 28 -13.54 -3.78 -7.28
N ILE A 29 -12.47 -3.37 -7.98
CA ILE A 29 -12.58 -2.54 -9.19
C ILE A 29 -13.31 -3.31 -10.31
N SER A 30 -13.02 -4.59 -10.51
CA SER A 30 -13.74 -5.39 -11.51
C SER A 30 -15.22 -5.53 -11.20
N VAL A 31 -15.59 -5.67 -9.93
CA VAL A 31 -17.00 -5.68 -9.51
C VAL A 31 -17.63 -4.31 -9.71
N ALA A 32 -16.94 -3.21 -9.35
CA ALA A 32 -17.44 -1.85 -9.57
C ALA A 32 -17.72 -1.58 -11.05
N ARG A 33 -16.85 -2.05 -11.96
CA ARG A 33 -17.07 -1.99 -13.40
C ARG A 33 -18.32 -2.77 -13.83
N CYS A 34 -18.50 -3.97 -13.30
CA CYS A 34 -19.67 -4.81 -13.61
C CYS A 34 -20.97 -4.18 -13.12
N VAL A 35 -20.98 -3.65 -11.89
CA VAL A 35 -22.13 -2.93 -11.32
C VAL A 35 -22.47 -1.71 -12.16
N SER A 36 -21.47 -0.94 -12.60
CA SER A 36 -21.67 0.22 -13.47
C SER A 36 -22.21 -0.14 -14.86
N ALA A 37 -22.00 -1.37 -15.33
CA ALA A 37 -22.57 -1.88 -16.58
C ALA A 37 -24.01 -2.39 -16.43
N GLY A 38 -24.48 -2.60 -15.19
CA GLY A 38 -25.79 -3.16 -14.88
C GLY A 38 -25.83 -4.69 -14.81
N ASP A 39 -24.68 -5.36 -14.91
CA ASP A 39 -24.58 -6.82 -14.98
C ASP A 39 -24.42 -7.49 -13.61
N CYS A 40 -23.98 -6.75 -12.59
CA CYS A 40 -23.74 -7.26 -11.23
C CYS A 40 -24.35 -6.35 -10.15
N ARG A 41 -24.47 -6.88 -8.92
CA ARG A 41 -24.80 -6.10 -7.73
C ARG A 41 -23.59 -5.94 -6.81
N ALA A 42 -23.47 -4.77 -6.18
CA ALA A 42 -22.39 -4.48 -5.23
C ALA A 42 -22.37 -5.46 -4.03
N GLU A 43 -23.54 -6.01 -3.69
CA GLU A 43 -23.77 -7.02 -2.65
C GLU A 43 -23.05 -8.35 -2.92
N GLU A 44 -22.61 -8.59 -4.16
CA GLU A 44 -21.88 -9.80 -4.54
C GLU A 44 -20.43 -9.82 -4.02
N ILE A 45 -19.90 -8.68 -3.56
CA ILE A 45 -18.57 -8.65 -2.94
C ILE A 45 -18.63 -9.41 -1.61
N PRO A 46 -17.89 -10.52 -1.47
CA PRO A 46 -17.92 -11.28 -0.23
C PRO A 46 -17.38 -10.44 0.94
N ALA A 47 -18.06 -10.48 2.09
CA ALA A 47 -17.63 -9.75 3.29
C ALA A 47 -16.18 -10.09 3.70
N GLY A 48 -15.73 -11.32 3.45
CA GLY A 48 -14.34 -11.73 3.67
C GLY A 48 -13.33 -10.95 2.83
N VAL A 49 -13.67 -10.59 1.58
CA VAL A 49 -12.80 -9.78 0.72
C VAL A 49 -12.66 -8.37 1.27
N ILE A 50 -13.77 -7.78 1.71
CA ILE A 50 -13.77 -6.44 2.34
C ILE A 50 -12.91 -6.46 3.60
N TYR A 51 -13.12 -7.44 4.47
CA TYR A 51 -12.36 -7.58 5.73
C TYR A 51 -10.85 -7.75 5.49
N VAL A 52 -10.48 -8.62 4.55
CA VAL A 52 -9.07 -8.83 4.18
C VAL A 52 -8.50 -7.55 3.58
N HIS A 53 -9.22 -6.90 2.68
CA HIS A 53 -8.74 -5.68 2.03
C HIS A 53 -8.48 -4.57 3.05
N THR A 54 -9.43 -4.26 3.93
CA THR A 54 -9.28 -3.16 4.91
C THR A 54 -8.15 -3.44 5.89
N THR A 55 -8.04 -4.68 6.37
CA THR A 55 -6.97 -5.09 7.28
C THR A 55 -5.60 -4.96 6.62
N VAL A 56 -5.44 -5.52 5.42
CA VAL A 56 -4.16 -5.52 4.70
C VAL A 56 -3.81 -4.10 4.23
N ALA A 57 -4.79 -3.31 3.78
CA ALA A 57 -4.58 -1.90 3.43
C ALA A 57 -4.02 -1.10 4.61
N GLY A 58 -4.56 -1.31 5.81
CA GLY A 58 -4.03 -0.71 7.03
C GLY A 58 -2.60 -1.13 7.36
N LEU A 59 -2.30 -2.44 7.27
CA LEU A 59 -0.95 -2.98 7.54
C LEU A 59 0.10 -2.46 6.54
N VAL A 60 -0.21 -2.49 5.24
CA VAL A 60 0.67 -1.98 4.18
C VAL A 60 0.90 -0.48 4.36
N SER A 61 -0.16 0.27 4.63
CA SER A 61 -0.07 1.72 4.87
C SER A 61 0.76 2.07 6.09
N ALA A 62 0.59 1.33 7.19
CA ALA A 62 1.40 1.51 8.40
C ALA A 62 2.89 1.23 8.13
N LEU A 63 3.21 0.20 7.34
CA LEU A 63 4.59 -0.09 6.96
C LEU A 63 5.20 1.03 6.12
N VAL A 64 4.47 1.56 5.13
CA VAL A 64 4.94 2.69 4.31
C VAL A 64 5.15 3.94 5.16
N VAL A 65 4.22 4.28 6.04
CA VAL A 65 4.33 5.45 6.93
C VAL A 65 5.52 5.29 7.86
N ALA A 66 5.69 4.12 8.48
CA ALA A 66 6.83 3.85 9.38
C ALA A 66 8.17 4.00 8.65
N GLU A 67 8.27 3.49 7.43
CA GLU A 67 9.48 3.60 6.62
C GLU A 67 9.78 5.05 6.21
N LEU A 68 8.76 5.79 5.74
CA LEU A 68 8.91 7.18 5.35
C LEU A 68 9.20 8.11 6.54
N ALA A 69 8.72 7.78 7.74
CA ALA A 69 8.99 8.56 8.95
C ALA A 69 10.45 8.47 9.44
N ILE A 70 11.15 7.37 9.15
CA ILE A 70 12.56 7.19 9.54
C ILE A 70 13.56 7.53 8.43
N THR A 71 13.07 7.58 7.18
CA THR A 71 13.87 7.94 5.99
C THR A 71 14.03 9.46 5.92
N ARG A 72 15.24 9.96 5.61
CA ARG A 72 15.43 11.40 5.43
C ARG A 72 14.92 11.85 4.06
N PRO A 73 14.51 13.12 3.91
CA PRO A 73 14.24 13.69 2.60
C PRO A 73 15.41 13.50 1.65
N GLY A 74 15.15 12.94 0.46
CA GLY A 74 16.17 12.67 -0.57
C GLY A 74 16.95 11.36 -0.39
N GLU A 75 16.80 10.66 0.73
CA GLU A 75 17.31 9.30 0.90
C GLU A 75 16.30 8.28 0.37
N ALA A 76 16.79 7.17 -0.17
CA ALA A 76 15.95 6.05 -0.59
C ALA A 76 15.40 5.29 0.64
N PRO A 77 14.13 4.89 0.64
CA PRO A 77 13.55 4.02 1.66
C PRO A 77 14.38 2.73 1.81
N GLY A 78 14.57 2.25 3.04
CA GLY A 78 15.31 1.04 3.38
C GLY A 78 16.80 1.24 3.65
N ALA A 79 17.35 2.43 3.41
CA ALA A 79 18.79 2.66 3.55
C ALA A 79 19.30 2.57 5.00
N LYS A 80 18.52 3.05 5.99
CA LYS A 80 18.99 3.18 7.38
C LYS A 80 18.83 1.94 8.24
N THR A 81 17.77 1.17 8.04
CA THR A 81 17.45 -0.02 8.86
C THR A 81 18.48 -1.14 8.66
N LEU A 82 19.32 -1.02 7.63
CA LEU A 82 20.25 -2.04 7.13
C LEU A 82 21.72 -1.58 7.10
N ALA A 83 22.00 -0.31 7.38
CA ALA A 83 23.29 0.33 7.14
C ALA A 83 24.44 -0.17 8.04
N SER A 84 24.18 -0.88 9.14
CA SER A 84 25.23 -1.15 10.12
C SER A 84 26.09 -2.38 9.84
N ASP A 85 25.68 -3.33 8.98
CA ASP A 85 26.39 -4.62 8.82
C ASP A 85 26.34 -5.25 7.41
N LEU A 86 25.86 -4.56 6.37
CA LEU A 86 25.61 -5.17 5.04
C LEU A 86 26.46 -4.58 3.91
N SER A 87 26.79 -5.44 2.92
CA SER A 87 27.53 -5.07 1.71
C SER A 87 26.81 -3.98 0.90
N GLU A 88 27.56 -3.13 0.18
CA GLU A 88 27.01 -2.07 -0.68
C GLU A 88 25.98 -2.58 -1.71
N ALA A 89 26.22 -3.79 -2.25
CA ALA A 89 25.30 -4.43 -3.19
C ALA A 89 23.96 -4.77 -2.54
N SER A 90 23.97 -5.28 -1.31
CA SER A 90 22.74 -5.58 -0.55
C SER A 90 21.95 -4.32 -0.22
N GLN A 91 22.63 -3.23 0.15
CA GLN A 91 21.98 -1.93 0.42
C GLN A 91 21.25 -1.40 -0.81
N ARG A 92 21.87 -1.46 -2.00
CA ARG A 92 21.23 -1.06 -3.26
C ARG A 92 20.00 -1.90 -3.57
N ILE A 93 20.09 -3.22 -3.44
CA ILE A 93 18.96 -4.11 -3.70
C ILE A 93 17.79 -3.78 -2.77
N THR A 94 18.04 -3.58 -1.48
CA THR A 94 16.95 -3.23 -0.56
C THR A 94 16.35 -1.87 -0.88
N ALA A 95 17.15 -0.87 -1.22
CA ALA A 95 16.63 0.43 -1.65
C ALA A 95 15.69 0.31 -2.86
N TYR A 96 16.04 -0.53 -3.85
CA TYR A 96 15.17 -0.80 -5.00
C TYR A 96 13.88 -1.53 -4.62
N ILE A 97 13.96 -2.54 -3.74
CA ILE A 97 12.78 -3.29 -3.29
C ILE A 97 11.84 -2.38 -2.49
N SER A 98 12.36 -1.62 -1.54
CA SER A 98 11.58 -0.69 -0.72
C SER A 98 10.99 0.45 -1.56
N GLY A 99 11.78 1.02 -2.48
CA GLY A 99 11.27 2.01 -3.43
C GLY A 99 10.15 1.45 -4.33
N GLY A 100 10.35 0.24 -4.85
CA GLY A 100 9.33 -0.47 -5.64
C GLY A 100 8.07 -0.77 -4.83
N TYR A 101 8.23 -1.14 -3.55
CA TYR A 101 7.12 -1.37 -2.63
C TYR A 101 6.26 -0.13 -2.46
N VAL A 102 6.88 1.01 -2.14
CA VAL A 102 6.19 2.29 -1.97
C VAL A 102 5.53 2.72 -3.28
N LEU A 103 6.20 2.52 -4.41
CA LEU A 103 5.66 2.87 -5.72
C LEU A 103 4.38 2.06 -6.05
N VAL A 104 4.40 0.74 -5.83
CA VAL A 104 3.22 -0.11 -6.05
C VAL A 104 2.10 0.28 -5.09
N TRP A 105 2.40 0.58 -3.83
CA TRP A 105 1.39 1.08 -2.89
C TRP A 105 0.77 2.41 -3.37
N ILE A 106 1.57 3.34 -3.89
CA ILE A 106 1.08 4.60 -4.45
C ILE A 106 0.18 4.37 -5.66
N ILE A 107 0.63 3.57 -6.63
CA ILE A 107 -0.14 3.26 -7.83
C ILE A 107 -1.46 2.60 -7.47
N SER A 108 -1.42 1.64 -6.54
CA SER A 108 -2.62 0.94 -6.08
C SER A 108 -3.61 1.89 -5.44
N GLY A 109 -3.18 2.68 -4.45
CA GLY A 109 -4.06 3.62 -3.77
C GLY A 109 -4.62 4.71 -4.68
N LEU A 110 -3.81 5.23 -5.61
CA LEU A 110 -4.29 6.18 -6.63
C LEU A 110 -5.34 5.53 -7.54
N THR A 111 -5.13 4.27 -7.92
CA THR A 111 -6.10 3.52 -8.72
C THR A 111 -7.42 3.33 -7.97
N ALA A 112 -7.38 3.02 -6.66
CA ALA A 112 -8.58 2.96 -5.83
C ALA A 112 -9.30 4.30 -5.74
N LEU A 113 -8.57 5.41 -5.58
CA LEU A 113 -9.14 6.75 -5.54
C LEU A 113 -9.83 7.11 -6.86
N VAL A 114 -9.15 6.90 -8.00
CA VAL A 114 -9.73 7.22 -9.31
C VAL A 114 -10.90 6.30 -9.63
N ALA A 115 -10.74 4.99 -9.48
CA ALA A 115 -11.80 4.04 -9.80
C ALA A 115 -13.00 4.18 -8.84
N GLY A 116 -12.73 4.28 -7.54
CA GLY A 116 -13.75 4.33 -6.50
C GLY A 116 -14.46 5.67 -6.36
N SER A 117 -13.76 6.79 -6.53
CA SER A 117 -14.33 8.11 -6.28
C SER A 117 -14.63 8.92 -7.54
N MET A 118 -14.00 8.61 -8.67
CA MET A 118 -14.20 9.37 -9.92
C MET A 118 -14.93 8.58 -11.00
N LEU A 119 -14.56 7.32 -11.24
CA LEU A 119 -15.13 6.52 -12.31
C LEU A 119 -16.43 5.81 -11.90
N TYR A 120 -16.47 5.26 -10.68
CA TYR A 120 -17.59 4.45 -10.19
C TYR A 120 -18.03 4.86 -8.76
N PRO A 121 -18.32 6.15 -8.51
CA PRO A 121 -18.57 6.70 -7.15
C PRO A 121 -19.66 5.97 -6.36
N ASP A 122 -20.71 5.51 -7.04
CA ASP A 122 -21.87 4.87 -6.41
C ASP A 122 -21.90 3.34 -6.58
N ALA A 123 -20.90 2.75 -7.24
CA ALA A 123 -20.90 1.31 -7.53
C ALA A 123 -20.49 0.48 -6.32
N VAL A 124 -19.39 0.86 -5.64
CA VAL A 124 -18.85 0.13 -4.49
C VAL A 124 -18.34 1.13 -3.46
N LYS A 125 -19.15 1.40 -2.44
CA LYS A 125 -18.82 2.36 -1.37
C LYS A 125 -17.46 2.06 -0.72
N THR A 126 -17.17 0.79 -0.45
CA THR A 126 -15.89 0.34 0.14
C THR A 126 -14.68 0.79 -0.69
N LEU A 127 -14.78 0.81 -2.02
CA LEU A 127 -13.68 1.20 -2.89
C LEU A 127 -13.42 2.72 -2.81
N SER A 128 -14.48 3.53 -2.78
CA SER A 128 -14.38 4.97 -2.61
C SER A 128 -13.85 5.34 -1.21
N ASP A 129 -14.34 4.68 -0.16
CA ASP A 129 -13.86 4.84 1.21
C ASP A 129 -12.36 4.48 1.31
N ALA A 130 -11.94 3.39 0.66
CA ALA A 130 -10.54 2.97 0.64
C ALA A 130 -9.65 3.99 -0.08
N GLY A 131 -10.06 4.49 -1.24
CA GLY A 131 -9.30 5.48 -2.01
C GLY A 131 -9.13 6.80 -1.27
N THR A 132 -10.20 7.33 -0.69
CA THR A 132 -10.17 8.58 0.09
C THR A 132 -9.37 8.45 1.39
N THR A 133 -9.50 7.31 2.09
CA THR A 133 -8.69 7.02 3.28
C THR A 133 -7.21 6.92 2.93
N TRP A 134 -6.87 6.23 1.84
CA TRP A 134 -5.49 6.12 1.36
C TRP A 134 -4.90 7.50 1.04
N LEU A 135 -5.66 8.40 0.40
CA LEU A 135 -5.18 9.76 0.10
C LEU A 135 -4.77 10.51 1.36
N GLY A 136 -5.60 10.46 2.42
CA GLY A 136 -5.27 11.09 3.70
C GLY A 136 -3.97 10.52 4.31
N ILE A 137 -3.79 9.20 4.24
CA ILE A 137 -2.57 8.54 4.70
C ILE A 137 -1.37 8.95 3.86
N ALA A 138 -1.50 9.00 2.53
CA ALA A 138 -0.42 9.37 1.62
C ALA A 138 0.06 10.81 1.87
N VAL A 139 -0.87 11.75 2.09
CA VAL A 139 -0.52 13.13 2.44
C VAL A 139 0.19 13.17 3.80
N ALA A 140 -0.30 12.47 4.82
CA ALA A 140 0.34 12.41 6.13
C ALA A 140 1.76 11.80 6.06
N ALA A 141 1.93 10.75 5.26
CA ALA A 141 3.22 10.11 5.04
C ALA A 141 4.21 11.06 4.33
N ALA A 142 3.74 11.80 3.33
CA ALA A 142 4.54 12.82 2.65
C ALA A 142 4.96 13.94 3.61
N TYR A 143 4.05 14.45 4.44
CA TYR A 143 4.37 15.47 5.43
C TYR A 143 5.42 14.98 6.44
N SER A 144 5.29 13.73 6.87
CA SER A 144 6.26 13.07 7.76
C SER A 144 7.63 12.94 7.09
N TYR A 145 7.67 12.50 5.83
CA TYR A 145 8.91 12.36 5.05
C TYR A 145 9.63 13.70 4.85
N PHE A 146 8.89 14.77 4.52
CA PHE A 146 9.45 16.10 4.30
C PHE A 146 9.67 16.91 5.59
N GLY A 147 9.26 16.38 6.75
CA GLY A 147 9.36 17.09 8.04
C GLY A 147 8.51 18.35 8.12
N ILE A 148 7.43 18.44 7.34
CA ILE A 148 6.52 19.59 7.32
C ILE A 148 5.70 19.56 8.61
N ARG A 149 5.86 20.60 9.44
CA ARG A 149 5.08 20.81 10.67
C ARG A 149 3.97 21.83 10.38
N PRO A 150 2.69 21.52 10.62
CA PRO A 150 1.59 22.47 10.47
C PRO A 150 1.66 23.61 11.50
#